data_AF-A0A6A4ZKW8-F1
#
_entry.id   AF-A0A6A4ZKW8-F1
#
_cell.length_a   1.000
_cell.length_b   1.000
_cell.length_c   1.000
_cell.angle_alpha   90.00
_cell.angle_beta   90.00
_cell.angle_gamma   90.00
#
_symmetry.space_group_name_H-M   'P 1'
#
loop_
_entity.id
_entity.type
_entity.pdbx_description
1 polymer ?
#
loop_
_entity_poly.entity_id
_entity_poly.type
_entity_poly.pdbx_seq_one_letter_code
_entity_poly.pdbx_strand_id
1 'polypeptide(L)'
;MFTSTQVTSPSLAYHGQCLQYSFPHLLKGIFALRNLRIPPIIGLLYVVATGAISVIYLVIAAPSLANDHWWPRFSTVGVQTFLGDLYNAKLALNATGALDLLATSSLVHKDYSTGTAFISMRPATARAILLDRIPIPDAIRTIRSISLNENMRTTAPACWLDFNRTYEMAHTAPRQAKCNAGRTANAAVYLESLLRNVANTDLLSSTYYADIQSNIFTFVATTPNGASWVEGIQTHTWPSIADEATLWTIAGLTTFKNQLQNYYLEGIVDDIFVTNALGMRQKITINYAPAVTRPKNAWSSQYITCGLWNDLATDGAGLIRADPNFFEVVNGPWDYWYFNPGGTPATGLIRAQLGPLA
;
A
#
# COMPACT_ATOMS: atom_id res chain seq x y z
N MET A 1 7.30 -23.02 16.42
CA MET A 1 7.08 -24.30 17.12
C MET A 1 5.66 -24.76 16.81
N PHE A 2 5.45 -26.07 16.70
CA PHE A 2 4.28 -26.82 16.19
C PHE A 2 4.25 -27.03 14.67
N THR A 3 4.90 -28.04 14.09
CA THR A 3 4.80 -29.54 14.13
C THR A 3 3.68 -30.12 13.26
N SER A 4 4.12 -30.95 12.30
CA SER A 4 3.31 -31.74 11.37
C SER A 4 2.77 -33.02 12.00
N THR A 5 1.65 -33.52 11.49
CA THR A 5 1.22 -34.91 11.68
C THR A 5 0.77 -35.51 10.35
N GLN A 6 1.44 -36.58 9.95
CA GLN A 6 1.01 -37.52 8.91
C GLN A 6 -0.09 -38.44 9.46
N VAL A 7 -1.03 -38.81 8.60
CA VAL A 7 -2.05 -39.83 8.89
C VAL A 7 -1.79 -41.05 8.00
N THR A 8 -1.60 -42.20 8.65
CA THR A 8 -1.56 -43.54 8.06
C THR A 8 -2.95 -44.16 8.06
N SER A 9 -3.29 -44.92 7.02
CA SER A 9 -4.54 -45.70 6.90
C SER A 9 -4.26 -47.21 6.84
N PRO A 10 -5.06 -48.07 7.49
CA PRO A 10 -4.78 -49.50 7.63
C PRO A 10 -5.42 -50.36 6.53
N SER A 11 -4.85 -51.56 6.35
CA SER A 11 -5.30 -52.64 5.47
C SER A 11 -6.45 -53.47 6.06
N LEU A 12 -7.38 -53.91 5.22
CA LEU A 12 -8.33 -55.00 5.51
C LEU A 12 -8.56 -55.86 4.26
N ALA A 13 -8.33 -57.16 4.39
CA ALA A 13 -8.71 -58.21 3.44
C ALA A 13 -10.14 -58.69 3.75
N TYR A 14 -10.88 -59.24 2.76
CA TYR A 14 -11.66 -60.49 2.89
C TYR A 14 -12.38 -60.87 1.57
N HIS A 15 -12.12 -62.11 1.15
CA HIS A 15 -13.02 -63.13 0.56
C HIS A 15 -13.87 -62.86 -0.68
N GLY A 16 -13.71 -63.77 -1.65
CA GLY A 16 -14.53 -63.87 -2.85
C GLY A 16 -15.79 -64.72 -2.70
N GLN A 17 -16.69 -64.57 -3.67
CA GLN A 17 -17.62 -65.60 -4.11
C GLN A 17 -17.74 -65.56 -5.64
N CYS A 18 -17.52 -66.72 -6.25
CA CYS A 18 -17.73 -67.02 -7.65
C CYS A 18 -19.23 -67.06 -7.98
N LEU A 19 -19.64 -66.42 -9.06
CA LEU A 19 -20.83 -66.84 -9.82
C LEU A 19 -20.36 -67.55 -11.09
N GLN A 20 -20.49 -68.88 -11.06
CA GLN A 20 -20.44 -69.73 -12.23
C GLN A 20 -21.70 -69.52 -13.07
N TYR A 21 -21.52 -69.09 -14.31
CA TYR A 21 -22.40 -69.48 -15.40
C TYR A 21 -21.53 -70.07 -16.51
N SER A 22 -21.51 -71.40 -16.57
CA SER A 22 -21.15 -72.13 -17.78
C SER A 22 -22.37 -72.11 -18.71
N PHE A 23 -22.20 -71.83 -20.00
CA PHE A 23 -22.52 -72.81 -21.04
C PHE A 23 -21.66 -72.50 -22.29
N PRO A 24 -21.24 -73.56 -23.01
CA PRO A 24 -20.09 -73.61 -23.90
C PRO A 24 -20.53 -73.35 -25.35
N HIS A 25 -19.56 -73.48 -26.27
CA HIS A 25 -19.66 -73.26 -27.72
C HIS A 25 -19.42 -71.83 -28.18
N LEU A 26 -18.14 -71.43 -28.20
CA LEU A 26 -17.53 -70.75 -29.35
C LEU A 26 -15.99 -70.65 -29.21
N LEU A 27 -15.35 -71.69 -28.67
CA LEU A 27 -13.89 -71.83 -28.63
C LEU A 27 -13.31 -72.53 -29.89
N LYS A 28 -14.00 -72.41 -31.03
CA LYS A 28 -13.50 -72.92 -32.32
C LYS A 28 -13.81 -71.94 -33.43
N GLY A 29 -13.06 -70.84 -33.45
CA GLY A 29 -13.07 -69.90 -34.56
C GLY A 29 -12.38 -68.62 -34.14
N ILE A 30 -11.30 -68.27 -34.86
CA ILE A 30 -10.57 -67.00 -34.75
C ILE A 30 -9.46 -67.03 -33.67
N PHE A 31 -8.56 -68.02 -33.81
CA PHE A 31 -7.12 -67.72 -33.82
C PHE A 31 -6.78 -66.87 -35.05
N ALA A 32 -7.38 -65.68 -35.19
CA ALA A 32 -7.14 -64.78 -36.32
C ALA A 32 -7.36 -63.31 -35.93
N LEU A 33 -6.64 -62.85 -34.91
CA LEU A 33 -6.19 -61.46 -34.81
C LEU A 33 -4.70 -61.43 -34.42
N ARG A 34 -3.90 -62.37 -34.95
CA ARG A 34 -2.45 -62.17 -35.08
C ARG A 34 -2.25 -61.51 -36.43
N ASN A 35 -1.86 -60.23 -36.42
CA ASN A 35 -1.61 -59.36 -37.58
C ASN A 35 -2.77 -58.41 -37.97
N LEU A 36 -3.20 -57.51 -37.08
CA LEU A 36 -3.28 -56.12 -37.54
C LEU A 36 -1.83 -55.67 -37.76
N ARG A 37 -1.24 -56.06 -38.89
CA ARG A 37 -0.08 -55.36 -39.41
C ARG A 37 -0.60 -53.96 -39.71
N ILE A 38 -0.50 -53.03 -38.75
CA ILE A 38 -0.43 -51.62 -39.11
C ILE A 38 0.65 -51.60 -40.19
N PRO A 39 0.32 -51.32 -41.46
CA PRO A 39 1.31 -51.34 -42.52
C PRO A 39 2.48 -50.50 -42.00
N PRO A 40 3.73 -50.97 -42.08
CA PRO A 40 4.89 -50.21 -41.58
C PRO A 40 4.90 -48.75 -42.07
N ILE A 41 4.29 -48.54 -43.23
CA ILE A 41 3.98 -47.25 -43.86
C ILE A 41 3.08 -46.36 -42.99
N ILE A 42 1.98 -46.86 -42.42
CA ILE A 42 1.09 -46.07 -41.55
C ILE A 42 1.82 -45.66 -40.26
N GLY A 43 2.61 -46.56 -39.67
CA GLY A 43 3.45 -46.24 -38.51
C GLY A 43 4.51 -45.17 -38.84
N LEU A 44 5.18 -45.30 -40.00
CA LEU A 44 6.15 -44.32 -40.48
C LEU A 44 5.50 -42.95 -40.76
N LEU A 45 4.35 -42.93 -41.44
CA LEU A 45 3.58 -41.71 -41.71
C LEU A 45 3.13 -41.04 -40.40
N TYR A 46 2.71 -41.81 -39.41
CA TYR A 46 2.37 -41.28 -38.09
C TYR A 46 3.57 -40.62 -37.41
N VAL A 47 4.75 -41.25 -37.40
CA VAL A 47 5.97 -40.68 -36.81
C VAL A 47 6.41 -39.42 -37.54
N VAL A 48 6.39 -39.42 -38.88
CA VAL A 48 6.73 -38.23 -39.69
C VAL A 48 5.72 -37.11 -39.47
N ALA A 49 4.42 -37.41 -39.46
CA ALA A 49 3.37 -36.42 -39.26
C ALA A 49 3.42 -35.82 -37.85
N THR A 50 3.58 -36.65 -36.82
CA THR A 50 3.72 -36.16 -35.43
C THR A 50 4.99 -35.34 -35.25
N GLY A 51 6.12 -35.78 -35.82
CA GLY A 51 7.35 -34.98 -35.85
C GLY A 51 7.19 -33.63 -36.54
N ALA A 52 6.55 -33.61 -37.71
CA ALA A 52 6.26 -32.36 -38.44
C ALA A 52 5.34 -31.43 -37.65
N ILE A 53 4.28 -31.97 -37.02
CA ILE A 53 3.38 -31.20 -36.15
C ILE A 53 4.14 -30.64 -34.94
N SER A 54 5.03 -31.40 -34.31
CA SER A 54 5.86 -30.90 -33.20
C SER A 54 6.77 -29.75 -33.63
N VAL A 55 7.40 -29.85 -34.81
CA VAL A 55 8.21 -28.75 -35.36
C VAL A 55 7.34 -27.52 -35.63
N ILE A 56 6.18 -27.68 -36.28
CA ILE A 56 5.24 -26.58 -36.55
C ILE A 56 4.79 -25.92 -35.24
N TYR A 57 4.45 -26.71 -34.22
CA TYR A 57 4.07 -26.22 -32.90
C TYR A 57 5.19 -25.36 -32.29
N LEU A 58 6.43 -25.84 -32.31
CA LEU A 58 7.57 -25.08 -31.80
C LEU A 58 7.80 -23.78 -32.58
N VAL A 59 7.63 -23.78 -33.91
CA VAL A 59 7.74 -22.56 -34.72
C VAL A 59 6.67 -21.53 -34.32
N ILE A 60 5.44 -21.98 -34.07
CA ILE A 60 4.33 -21.11 -33.63
C ILE A 60 4.56 -20.61 -32.20
N ALA A 61 5.04 -21.47 -31.30
CA ALA A 61 5.21 -21.14 -29.88
C ALA A 61 6.48 -20.32 -29.59
N ALA A 62 7.54 -20.47 -30.39
CA ALA A 62 8.85 -19.86 -30.15
C ALA A 62 8.81 -18.33 -29.89
N PRO A 63 8.04 -17.51 -30.64
CA PRO A 63 7.96 -16.08 -30.38
C PRO A 63 7.38 -15.72 -29.01
N SER A 64 6.42 -16.52 -28.52
CA SER A 64 5.83 -16.35 -27.18
C SER A 64 6.83 -16.78 -26.11
N LEU A 65 7.50 -17.92 -26.30
CA LEU A 65 8.45 -18.49 -25.35
C LEU A 65 9.76 -17.69 -25.20
N ALA A 66 9.94 -16.62 -25.99
CA ALA A 66 11.14 -15.79 -25.96
C ALA A 66 11.24 -14.86 -24.72
N ASN A 67 10.20 -14.80 -23.88
CA ASN A 67 10.17 -13.97 -22.67
C ASN A 67 9.24 -14.56 -21.59
N ASP A 68 9.43 -14.12 -20.35
CA ASP A 68 8.68 -14.60 -19.18
C ASP A 68 7.18 -14.21 -19.20
N HIS A 69 6.79 -13.24 -20.03
CA HIS A 69 5.39 -12.87 -20.22
C HIS A 69 4.64 -13.84 -21.14
N TRP A 70 5.36 -14.68 -21.90
CA TRP A 70 4.78 -15.53 -22.94
C TRP A 70 3.99 -14.73 -23.98
N TRP A 71 4.44 -13.49 -24.24
CA TRP A 71 3.81 -12.57 -25.16
C TRP A 71 4.73 -12.38 -26.36
N PRO A 72 4.30 -12.78 -27.58
CA PRO A 72 5.08 -12.59 -28.79
C PRO A 72 5.64 -11.18 -28.93
N ARG A 73 6.95 -11.07 -29.18
CA ARG A 73 7.65 -9.79 -29.43
C ARG A 73 7.59 -8.79 -28.26
N PHE A 74 7.27 -9.25 -27.05
CA PHE A 74 7.40 -8.40 -25.87
C PHE A 74 8.85 -8.01 -25.66
N SER A 75 9.10 -6.71 -25.54
CA SER A 75 10.42 -6.15 -25.30
C SER A 75 10.34 -5.05 -24.25
N THR A 76 11.44 -4.86 -23.54
CA THR A 76 11.57 -3.85 -22.48
C THR A 76 11.41 -2.44 -23.05
N VAL A 77 12.09 -2.13 -24.15
CA VAL A 77 12.06 -0.81 -24.81
C VAL A 77 10.75 -0.60 -25.60
N GLY A 78 10.12 -1.68 -26.04
CA GLY A 78 8.89 -1.63 -26.82
C GLY A 78 7.65 -1.70 -25.94
N VAL A 79 7.05 -2.90 -25.90
CA VAL A 79 5.75 -3.15 -25.26
C VAL A 79 5.75 -2.75 -23.78
N GLN A 80 6.79 -3.09 -23.02
CA GLN A 80 6.83 -2.77 -21.60
C GLN A 80 6.83 -1.25 -21.37
N THR A 81 7.65 -0.50 -22.11
CA THR A 81 7.73 0.95 -21.98
C THR A 81 6.44 1.62 -22.43
N PHE A 82 5.84 1.16 -23.53
CA PHE A 82 4.54 1.63 -24.00
C PHE A 82 3.43 1.44 -22.96
N LEU A 83 3.34 0.25 -22.37
CA LEU A 83 2.35 -0.02 -21.32
C LEU A 83 2.55 0.92 -20.12
N GLY A 84 3.80 1.13 -19.69
CA GLY A 84 4.09 2.05 -18.60
C GLY A 84 3.67 3.50 -18.90
N ASP A 85 4.01 4.00 -20.10
CA ASP A 85 3.62 5.35 -20.51
C ASP A 85 2.11 5.52 -20.61
N LEU A 86 1.43 4.54 -21.23
CA LEU A 86 -0.01 4.58 -21.40
C LEU A 86 -0.72 4.59 -20.04
N TYR A 87 -0.34 3.70 -19.13
CA TYR A 87 -0.90 3.69 -17.78
C TYR A 87 -0.62 5.00 -17.03
N ASN A 88 0.62 5.50 -17.06
CA ASN A 88 0.97 6.76 -16.41
C ASN A 88 0.17 7.94 -16.98
N ALA A 89 -0.07 7.98 -18.29
CA ALA A 89 -0.89 9.00 -18.94
C ALA A 89 -2.36 8.92 -18.51
N LYS A 90 -2.93 7.70 -18.39
CA LYS A 90 -4.31 7.49 -17.95
C LYS A 90 -4.50 7.80 -16.47
N LEU A 91 -3.55 7.37 -15.62
CA LEU A 91 -3.52 7.69 -14.19
C LEU A 91 -3.41 9.20 -13.96
N ALA A 92 -2.68 9.92 -14.81
CA ALA A 92 -2.60 11.37 -14.71
C ALA A 92 -3.93 12.10 -14.95
N LEU A 93 -4.89 11.44 -15.59
CA LEU A 93 -6.23 11.94 -15.87
C LEU A 93 -7.29 11.36 -14.91
N ASN A 94 -6.86 10.64 -13.86
CA ASN A 94 -7.74 9.91 -12.95
C ASN A 94 -8.72 8.97 -13.68
N ALA A 95 -8.28 8.38 -14.79
CA ALA A 95 -9.09 7.44 -15.55
C ALA A 95 -9.32 6.14 -14.75
N THR A 96 -10.54 5.62 -14.79
CA THR A 96 -10.93 4.38 -14.11
C THR A 96 -11.60 3.42 -15.09
N GLY A 97 -11.59 2.13 -14.75
CA GLY A 97 -12.22 1.07 -15.54
C GLY A 97 -11.26 0.34 -16.49
N ALA A 98 -11.83 -0.37 -17.46
CA ALA A 98 -11.06 -1.19 -18.39
C ALA A 98 -10.30 -0.32 -19.40
N LEU A 99 -9.04 -0.68 -19.65
CA LEU A 99 -8.18 -0.03 -20.63
C LEU A 99 -8.15 -0.86 -21.91
N ASP A 100 -8.69 -0.33 -23.00
CA ASP A 100 -8.55 -0.92 -24.33
C ASP A 100 -7.24 -0.47 -24.98
N LEU A 101 -6.29 -1.39 -25.15
CA LEU A 101 -4.98 -1.11 -25.76
C LEU A 101 -5.07 -0.75 -27.25
N LEU A 102 -6.16 -1.11 -27.94
CA LEU A 102 -6.36 -0.88 -29.37
C LEU A 102 -7.21 0.35 -29.67
N ALA A 103 -7.79 0.97 -28.64
CA ALA A 103 -8.56 2.20 -28.81
C ALA A 103 -7.68 3.36 -29.28
N THR A 104 -8.25 4.27 -30.08
CA THR A 104 -7.58 5.52 -30.48
C THR A 104 -7.15 6.37 -29.28
N SER A 105 -7.88 6.27 -28.17
CA SER A 105 -7.54 6.95 -26.93
C SER A 105 -6.30 6.39 -26.21
N SER A 106 -5.76 5.25 -26.65
CA SER A 106 -4.57 4.60 -26.08
C SER A 106 -3.28 4.91 -26.85
N LEU A 107 -3.35 5.86 -27.78
CA LEU A 107 -2.19 6.37 -28.49
C LEU A 107 -1.26 7.13 -27.52
N VAL A 108 0.00 6.73 -27.47
CA VAL A 108 1.08 7.49 -26.83
C VAL A 108 2.04 7.99 -27.91
N HIS A 109 2.28 9.29 -27.95
CA HIS A 109 3.19 9.89 -28.93
C HIS A 109 4.66 9.72 -28.49
N LYS A 110 5.20 8.53 -28.70
CA LYS A 110 6.60 8.16 -28.46
C LYS A 110 7.03 7.08 -29.45
N ASP A 111 8.28 7.11 -29.90
CA ASP A 111 8.86 6.04 -30.72
C ASP A 111 9.42 4.94 -29.82
N TYR A 112 8.84 3.75 -29.94
CA TYR A 112 9.21 2.55 -29.19
C TYR A 112 10.07 1.57 -30.00
N SER A 113 10.41 1.92 -31.24
CA SER A 113 11.24 1.10 -32.13
C SER A 113 12.74 1.27 -31.89
N THR A 114 13.15 2.40 -31.28
CA THR A 114 14.54 2.71 -30.96
C THR A 114 14.92 2.23 -29.56
N GLY A 115 16.16 1.74 -29.38
CA GLY A 115 16.66 1.14 -28.13
C GLY A 115 16.80 2.06 -26.90
N THR A 116 16.24 3.27 -26.91
CA THR A 116 16.45 4.32 -25.89
C THR A 116 15.17 4.82 -25.21
N ALA A 117 14.02 4.18 -25.44
CA ALA A 117 12.77 4.58 -24.79
C ALA A 117 12.78 4.22 -23.30
N PHE A 118 12.45 5.20 -22.45
CA PHE A 118 12.22 5.04 -21.01
C PHE A 118 10.77 5.38 -20.67
N ILE A 119 10.25 4.77 -19.59
CA ILE A 119 8.91 5.08 -19.09
C ILE A 119 8.91 6.52 -18.56
N SER A 120 7.97 7.31 -19.03
CA SER A 120 7.71 8.66 -18.58
C SER A 120 7.04 8.61 -17.21
N MET A 121 7.83 8.88 -16.17
CA MET A 121 7.38 8.95 -14.79
C MET A 121 7.00 10.40 -14.41
N ARG A 122 6.21 10.55 -13.36
CA ARG A 122 5.80 11.84 -12.80
C ARG A 122 6.39 11.98 -11.39
N PRO A 123 7.49 12.74 -11.21
CA PRO A 123 8.18 12.82 -9.92
C PRO A 123 7.31 13.33 -8.76
N ALA A 124 6.24 14.07 -9.06
CA ALA A 124 5.33 14.62 -8.06
C ALA A 124 4.15 13.68 -7.69
N THR A 125 4.04 12.48 -8.28
CA THR A 125 2.86 11.60 -8.08
C THR A 125 2.67 11.22 -6.62
N ALA A 126 3.72 10.79 -5.92
CA ALA A 126 3.62 10.38 -4.51
C ALA A 126 3.00 11.48 -3.65
N ARG A 127 3.54 12.69 -3.79
CA ARG A 127 3.02 13.88 -3.11
C ARG A 127 1.60 14.22 -3.55
N ALA A 128 1.30 14.15 -4.86
CA ALA A 128 -0.02 14.46 -5.37
C ALA A 128 -1.09 13.53 -4.76
N ILE A 129 -0.80 12.23 -4.63
CA ILE A 129 -1.69 11.25 -3.98
C ILE A 129 -1.92 11.63 -2.51
N LEU A 130 -0.87 11.91 -1.74
CA LEU A 130 -0.99 12.26 -0.32
C LEU A 130 -1.73 13.58 -0.06
N LEU A 131 -1.64 14.53 -1.00
CA LEU A 131 -2.36 15.81 -0.93
C LEU A 131 -3.76 15.75 -1.54
N ASP A 132 -4.12 14.66 -2.19
CA ASP A 132 -5.49 14.42 -2.64
C ASP A 132 -6.37 13.88 -1.51
N ARG A 133 -7.67 13.71 -1.79
CA ARG A 133 -8.63 13.09 -0.86
C ARG A 133 -8.54 11.58 -0.99
N ILE A 134 -7.70 10.96 -0.18
CA ILE A 134 -7.55 9.50 -0.14
C ILE A 134 -8.79 8.88 0.52
N PRO A 135 -9.42 7.86 -0.11
CA PRO A 135 -10.48 7.08 0.52
C PRO A 135 -10.01 6.41 1.81
N ILE A 136 -10.88 6.36 2.82
CA ILE A 136 -10.53 5.82 4.14
C ILE A 136 -9.92 4.40 4.10
N PRO A 137 -10.47 3.42 3.34
CA PRO A 137 -9.88 2.08 3.28
C PRO A 137 -8.44 2.07 2.75
N ASP A 138 -8.12 2.94 1.80
CA ASP A 138 -6.78 3.04 1.21
C ASP A 138 -5.82 3.70 2.19
N ALA A 139 -6.24 4.75 2.89
CA ALA A 139 -5.44 5.37 3.94
C ALA A 139 -5.10 4.39 5.07
N ILE A 140 -6.08 3.62 5.56
CA ILE A 140 -5.86 2.57 6.57
C ILE A 140 -4.86 1.53 6.05
N ARG A 141 -5.02 1.07 4.81
CA ARG A 141 -4.09 0.11 4.19
C ARG A 141 -2.67 0.66 4.14
N THR A 142 -2.50 1.93 3.74
CA THR A 142 -1.21 2.59 3.66
C THR A 142 -0.56 2.71 5.04
N ILE A 143 -1.28 3.22 6.05
CA ILE A 143 -0.76 3.38 7.42
C ILE A 143 -0.30 2.04 7.99
N ARG A 144 -1.11 0.97 7.83
CA ARG A 144 -0.79 -0.38 8.32
C ARG A 144 0.37 -1.05 7.57
N SER A 145 0.71 -0.57 6.38
CA SER A 145 1.76 -1.16 5.53
C SER A 145 3.17 -0.65 5.85
N ILE A 146 3.30 0.38 6.69
CA ILE A 146 4.58 1.01 7.04
C ILE A 146 4.74 1.10 8.56
N SER A 147 5.99 1.21 9.03
CA SER A 147 6.26 1.32 10.46
C SER A 147 5.81 2.65 11.05
N LEU A 148 5.70 2.72 12.38
CA LEU A 148 5.44 3.94 13.13
C LEU A 148 6.47 5.00 12.81
N ASN A 149 7.76 4.62 12.74
CA ASN A 149 8.83 5.57 12.44
C ASN A 149 8.61 6.28 11.09
N GLU A 150 8.20 5.54 10.05
CA GLU A 150 7.94 6.11 8.73
C GLU A 150 6.62 6.88 8.69
N ASN A 151 5.57 6.39 9.34
CA ASN A 151 4.31 7.13 9.48
C ASN A 151 4.53 8.51 10.12
N MET A 152 5.26 8.57 11.24
CA MET A 152 5.53 9.79 12.01
C MET A 152 6.19 10.92 11.21
N ARG A 153 6.91 10.59 10.14
CA ARG A 153 7.58 11.57 9.27
C ARG A 153 6.61 12.39 8.42
N THR A 154 5.45 11.83 8.10
CA THR A 154 4.47 12.44 7.20
C THR A 154 3.12 12.64 7.86
N THR A 155 2.97 12.38 9.17
CA THR A 155 1.73 12.65 9.91
C THR A 155 1.34 14.12 9.78
N ALA A 156 0.10 14.38 9.39
CA ALA A 156 -0.42 15.74 9.41
C ALA A 156 -0.48 16.24 10.87
N PRO A 157 -0.24 17.53 11.13
CA PRO A 157 -0.29 18.07 12.48
C PRO A 157 -1.67 17.83 13.10
N ALA A 158 -1.66 17.14 14.22
CA ALA A 158 -2.87 16.72 14.89
C ALA A 158 -3.66 17.94 15.39
N CYS A 159 -4.96 17.92 15.10
CA CYS A 159 -5.94 18.80 15.73
C CYS A 159 -6.52 18.14 16.98
N TRP A 160 -6.64 16.81 16.96
CA TRP A 160 -7.18 16.03 18.08
C TRP A 160 -6.42 14.71 18.23
N LEU A 161 -6.39 14.20 19.46
CA LEU A 161 -5.90 12.85 19.72
C LEU A 161 -6.91 11.83 19.22
N ASP A 162 -8.17 11.95 19.64
CA ASP A 162 -9.22 10.94 19.51
C ASP A 162 -10.31 11.34 18.51
N PHE A 163 -10.99 10.36 17.93
CA PHE A 163 -12.09 10.57 16.98
C PHE A 163 -13.28 11.32 17.59
N ASN A 164 -13.50 11.18 18.89
CA ASN A 164 -14.53 11.93 19.61
C ASN A 164 -14.15 13.40 19.87
N ARG A 165 -12.93 13.82 19.50
CA ARG A 165 -12.40 15.17 19.70
C ARG A 165 -12.39 15.60 21.17
N THR A 166 -12.25 14.65 22.08
CA THR A 166 -12.18 14.88 23.53
C THR A 166 -10.89 15.62 23.90
N TYR A 167 -9.79 15.26 23.23
CA TYR A 167 -8.46 15.82 23.51
C TYR A 167 -7.99 16.66 22.33
N GLU A 168 -8.02 17.97 22.49
CA GLU A 168 -7.46 18.92 21.53
C GLU A 168 -5.92 18.92 21.57
N MET A 169 -5.28 18.99 20.41
CA MET A 169 -3.81 18.88 20.26
C MET A 169 -3.17 20.01 19.44
N ALA A 170 -3.95 20.88 18.80
CA ALA A 170 -3.34 21.90 17.95
C ALA A 170 -2.43 22.82 18.77
N HIS A 171 -1.28 23.19 18.18
CA HIS A 171 -0.26 24.03 18.82
C HIS A 171 -0.82 25.30 19.44
N THR A 172 -1.75 26.00 18.78
CA THR A 172 -2.30 27.28 19.24
C THR A 172 -3.83 27.29 19.23
N ALA A 173 -4.44 28.12 20.08
CA ALA A 173 -5.90 28.27 20.12
C ALA A 173 -6.52 28.72 18.78
N PRO A 174 -5.93 29.67 18.02
CA PRO A 174 -6.43 30.00 16.68
C PRO A 174 -6.36 28.84 15.69
N ARG A 175 -5.32 27.98 15.77
CA ARG A 175 -5.22 26.78 14.94
C ARG A 175 -6.30 25.76 15.32
N GLN A 176 -6.54 25.56 16.61
CA GLN A 176 -7.61 24.71 17.12
C GLN A 176 -8.99 25.18 16.63
N ALA A 177 -9.27 26.49 16.68
CA ALA A 177 -10.51 27.06 16.14
C ALA A 177 -10.68 26.77 14.64
N LYS A 178 -9.60 26.89 13.84
CA LYS A 178 -9.61 26.51 12.41
C LYS A 178 -9.85 25.01 12.21
N CYS A 179 -9.33 24.15 13.09
CA CYS A 179 -9.61 22.72 13.06
C CYS A 179 -11.10 22.46 13.28
N ASN A 180 -11.66 23.01 14.36
CA ASN A 180 -13.07 22.90 14.74
C ASN A 180 -14.01 23.40 13.62
N ALA A 181 -13.64 24.48 12.92
CA ALA A 181 -14.47 25.08 11.88
C ALA A 181 -14.52 24.31 10.55
N GLY A 182 -13.52 23.47 10.22
CA GLY A 182 -13.46 22.92 8.85
C GLY A 182 -12.57 21.71 8.61
N ARG A 183 -12.02 21.07 9.64
CA ARG A 183 -11.14 19.89 9.49
C ARG A 183 -11.68 18.62 10.14
N THR A 184 -12.89 18.68 10.70
CA THR A 184 -13.51 17.58 11.46
C THR A 184 -13.75 16.32 10.65
N ALA A 185 -13.91 16.41 9.32
CA ALA A 185 -14.13 15.27 8.44
C ALA A 185 -12.82 14.66 7.87
N ASN A 186 -11.66 15.27 8.15
CA ASN A 186 -10.36 14.80 7.66
C ASN A 186 -9.68 13.93 8.72
N ALA A 187 -9.60 12.62 8.49
CA ALA A 187 -8.99 11.67 9.42
C ALA A 187 -7.49 11.95 9.67
N ALA A 188 -6.78 12.59 8.74
CA ALA A 188 -5.35 12.84 8.87
C ALA A 188 -4.98 13.75 10.06
N VAL A 189 -5.92 14.59 10.54
CA VAL A 189 -5.67 15.48 11.69
C VAL A 189 -6.06 14.87 13.04
N TYR A 190 -6.36 13.57 13.05
CA TYR A 190 -6.65 12.79 14.26
C TYR A 190 -5.51 11.82 14.50
N LEU A 191 -4.81 11.94 15.63
CA LEU A 191 -3.68 11.04 15.92
C LEU A 191 -4.12 9.59 16.15
N GLU A 192 -5.36 9.36 16.60
CA GLU A 192 -5.98 8.04 16.74
C GLU A 192 -6.03 7.28 15.41
N SER A 193 -6.14 7.99 14.27
CA SER A 193 -6.09 7.36 12.94
C SER A 193 -4.79 6.60 12.72
N LEU A 194 -3.67 7.15 13.21
CA LEU A 194 -2.36 6.53 13.18
C LEU A 194 -2.23 5.47 14.27
N LEU A 195 -2.51 5.82 15.52
CA LEU A 195 -2.25 4.95 16.69
C LEU A 195 -3.03 3.62 16.64
N ARG A 196 -4.26 3.62 16.12
CA ARG A 196 -5.06 2.39 15.92
C ARG A 196 -4.62 1.54 14.74
N ASN A 197 -3.78 2.08 13.86
CA ASN A 197 -3.39 1.47 12.59
C ASN A 197 -1.88 1.22 12.50
N VAL A 198 -1.19 1.30 13.64
CA VAL A 198 0.19 0.86 13.85
C VAL A 198 0.17 -0.40 14.70
N ALA A 199 1.06 -1.34 14.43
CA ALA A 199 1.12 -2.58 15.20
C ALA A 199 1.56 -2.29 16.64
N ASN A 200 0.92 -2.93 17.64
CA ASN A 200 1.29 -2.72 19.05
C ASN A 200 2.78 -2.94 19.31
N THR A 201 3.37 -3.96 18.69
CA THR A 201 4.81 -4.24 18.83
C THR A 201 5.67 -3.10 18.31
N ASP A 202 5.24 -2.45 17.22
CA ASP A 202 5.96 -1.33 16.62
C ASP A 202 5.78 -0.06 17.47
N LEU A 203 4.57 0.19 18.00
CA LEU A 203 4.34 1.28 18.95
C LEU A 203 5.17 1.11 20.23
N LEU A 204 5.07 -0.05 20.89
CA LEU A 204 5.67 -0.28 22.21
C LEU A 204 7.20 -0.43 22.18
N SER A 205 7.79 -0.82 21.06
CA SER A 205 9.25 -0.92 20.89
C SER A 205 9.88 0.31 20.23
N SER A 206 9.07 1.28 19.80
CA SER A 206 9.55 2.50 19.13
C SER A 206 10.36 3.39 20.06
N THR A 207 11.36 4.07 19.51
CA THR A 207 12.09 5.13 20.20
C THR A 207 11.20 6.32 20.59
N TYR A 208 10.04 6.50 19.93
CA TYR A 208 9.07 7.54 20.27
C TYR A 208 8.14 7.16 21.42
N TYR A 209 8.12 5.89 21.87
CA TYR A 209 7.13 5.43 22.81
C TYR A 209 7.21 6.15 24.16
N ALA A 210 8.42 6.38 24.68
CA ALA A 210 8.62 7.08 25.95
C ALA A 210 8.01 8.49 25.92
N ASP A 211 8.23 9.23 24.83
CA ASP A 211 7.70 10.58 24.65
C ASP A 211 6.19 10.59 24.41
N ILE A 212 5.66 9.63 23.63
CA ILE A 212 4.21 9.44 23.47
C ILE A 212 3.57 9.16 24.83
N GLN A 213 4.21 8.32 25.64
CA GLN A 213 3.73 7.99 26.97
C GLN A 213 3.72 9.23 27.86
N SER A 214 4.85 9.95 27.99
CA SER A 214 4.96 11.10 28.89
C SER A 214 4.11 12.28 28.46
N ASN A 215 4.08 12.59 27.16
CA ASN A 215 3.50 13.84 26.66
C ASN A 215 2.01 13.70 26.31
N ILE A 216 1.51 12.47 26.12
CA ILE A 216 0.13 12.21 25.70
C ILE A 216 -0.54 11.25 26.68
N PHE A 217 -0.07 10.00 26.78
CA PHE A 217 -0.82 8.96 27.48
C PHE A 217 -0.93 9.20 28.99
N THR A 218 0.11 9.77 29.62
CA THR A 218 0.09 10.05 31.07
C THR A 218 -1.07 10.95 31.45
N PHE A 219 -1.28 12.07 30.76
CA PHE A 219 -2.42 12.95 31.03
C PHE A 219 -3.75 12.27 30.67
N VAL A 220 -3.85 11.66 29.49
CA VAL A 220 -5.07 11.00 29.01
C VAL A 220 -5.54 9.95 30.01
N ALA A 221 -4.63 9.15 30.57
CA ALA A 221 -4.95 8.11 31.56
C ALA A 221 -5.59 8.66 32.86
N THR A 222 -5.41 9.95 33.18
CA THR A 222 -6.06 10.59 34.34
C THR A 222 -7.51 11.01 34.09
N THR A 223 -7.94 11.03 32.83
CA THR A 223 -9.27 11.50 32.45
C THR A 223 -10.31 10.37 32.46
N PRO A 224 -11.63 10.69 32.57
CA PRO A 224 -12.67 9.67 32.52
C PRO A 224 -12.59 8.83 31.23
N ASN A 225 -12.55 7.50 31.37
CA ASN A 225 -12.37 6.52 30.28
C ASN A 225 -11.03 6.60 29.51
N GLY A 226 -10.14 7.54 29.86
CA GLY A 226 -8.87 7.71 29.15
C GLY A 226 -7.88 6.58 29.41
N ALA A 227 -7.84 6.02 30.63
CA ALA A 227 -7.02 4.84 30.92
C ALA A 227 -7.39 3.63 30.05
N SER A 228 -8.69 3.35 29.90
CA SER A 228 -9.17 2.29 29.00
C SER A 228 -8.92 2.60 27.53
N TRP A 229 -8.93 3.87 27.13
CA TRP A 229 -8.58 4.27 25.76
C TRP A 229 -7.10 4.01 25.48
N VAL A 230 -6.20 4.39 26.39
CA VAL A 230 -4.75 4.13 26.26
C VAL A 230 -4.47 2.63 26.21
N GLU A 231 -5.06 1.85 27.11
CA GLU A 231 -4.95 0.39 27.10
C GLU A 231 -5.46 -0.19 25.78
N GLY A 232 -6.60 0.31 25.28
CA GLY A 232 -7.15 -0.05 23.97
C GLY A 232 -6.17 0.22 22.83
N ILE A 233 -5.51 1.38 22.79
CA ILE A 233 -4.48 1.68 21.80
C ILE A 233 -3.28 0.72 21.91
N GLN A 234 -2.84 0.40 23.12
CA GLN A 234 -1.64 -0.42 23.33
C GLN A 234 -1.85 -1.93 23.13
N THR A 235 -3.10 -2.40 23.20
CA THR A 235 -3.44 -3.83 23.20
C THR A 235 -4.39 -4.23 22.06
N HIS A 236 -4.75 -3.32 21.16
CA HIS A 236 -5.71 -3.61 20.09
C HIS A 236 -5.24 -4.74 19.18
N THR A 237 -6.19 -5.50 18.65
CA THR A 237 -5.97 -6.32 17.47
C THR A 237 -6.61 -5.59 16.29
N TRP A 238 -5.88 -5.46 15.18
CA TRP A 238 -6.44 -4.80 14.01
C TRP A 238 -7.71 -5.50 13.54
N PRO A 239 -8.84 -4.79 13.48
CA PRO A 239 -10.02 -5.33 12.81
C PRO A 239 -9.78 -5.36 11.30
N SER A 240 -10.74 -5.89 10.53
CA SER A 240 -10.64 -5.80 9.07
C SER A 240 -10.57 -4.32 8.63
N ILE A 241 -9.99 -4.07 7.45
CA ILE A 241 -9.94 -2.69 6.90
C ILE A 241 -11.36 -2.12 6.75
N ALA A 242 -12.34 -2.97 6.41
CA ALA A 242 -13.73 -2.55 6.26
C ALA A 242 -14.36 -2.14 7.60
N ASP A 243 -14.09 -2.88 8.67
CA ASP A 243 -14.62 -2.57 10.01
C ASP A 243 -13.98 -1.30 10.57
N GLU A 244 -12.66 -1.13 10.41
CA GLU A 244 -11.97 0.11 10.81
C GLU A 244 -12.48 1.33 10.02
N ALA A 245 -12.66 1.18 8.70
CA ALA A 245 -13.22 2.24 7.86
C ALA A 245 -14.66 2.60 8.27
N THR A 246 -15.45 1.60 8.69
CA THR A 246 -16.80 1.82 9.22
C THR A 246 -16.75 2.63 10.50
N LEU A 247 -15.82 2.33 11.42
CA LEU A 247 -15.63 3.09 12.66
C LEU A 247 -15.26 4.55 12.38
N TRP A 248 -14.34 4.80 11.45
CA TRP A 248 -13.97 6.17 11.04
C TRP A 248 -15.18 6.91 10.44
N THR A 249 -15.97 6.22 9.61
CA THR A 249 -17.17 6.80 8.99
C THR A 249 -18.26 7.12 10.02
N ILE A 250 -18.47 6.25 11.02
CA ILE A 250 -19.39 6.49 12.15
C ILE A 250 -18.96 7.72 12.95
N ALA A 251 -17.65 7.94 13.10
CA ALA A 251 -17.10 9.15 13.73
C ALA A 251 -17.19 10.42 12.86
N GLY A 252 -17.75 10.31 11.64
CA GLY A 252 -17.91 11.42 10.70
C GLY A 252 -16.65 11.74 9.88
N LEU A 253 -15.67 10.85 9.85
CA LEU A 253 -14.46 10.99 9.05
C LEU A 253 -14.70 10.43 7.65
N THR A 254 -14.58 11.27 6.62
CA THR A 254 -14.93 10.89 5.25
C THR A 254 -13.75 10.88 4.29
N THR A 255 -12.65 11.51 4.67
CA THR A 255 -11.46 11.65 3.82
C THR A 255 -10.20 11.57 4.65
N PHE A 256 -9.11 11.09 4.04
CA PHE A 256 -7.77 11.27 4.55
C PHE A 256 -7.01 12.16 3.57
N LYS A 257 -6.63 13.35 4.03
CA LYS A 257 -5.83 14.29 3.24
C LYS A 257 -4.69 14.79 4.08
N ASN A 258 -3.48 14.50 3.62
CA ASN A 258 -2.27 14.90 4.33
C ASN A 258 -1.98 16.40 4.15
N GLN A 259 -1.00 16.90 4.89
CA GLN A 259 -0.49 18.26 4.74
C GLN A 259 0.78 18.28 3.88
N LEU A 260 0.95 19.35 3.10
CA LEU A 260 2.18 19.58 2.36
C LEU A 260 3.37 19.69 3.30
N GLN A 261 4.37 18.86 3.07
CA GLN A 261 5.70 19.00 3.63
C GLN A 261 6.77 18.70 2.58
N ASN A 262 8.01 19.12 2.83
CA ASN A 262 9.12 18.86 1.92
C ASN A 262 10.42 18.45 2.61
N TYR A 263 10.39 17.99 3.86
CA TYR A 263 11.57 17.41 4.48
C TYR A 263 11.76 15.97 4.04
N TYR A 264 10.69 15.18 4.06
CA TYR A 264 10.68 13.80 3.61
C TYR A 264 10.02 13.71 2.24
N LEU A 265 10.78 13.46 1.18
CA LEU A 265 10.19 13.19 -0.12
C LEU A 265 9.54 11.82 -0.10
N GLU A 266 8.26 11.80 -0.43
CA GLU A 266 7.46 10.59 -0.38
C GLU A 266 7.79 9.70 -1.57
N GLY A 267 8.01 8.41 -1.29
CA GLY A 267 8.30 7.42 -2.33
C GLY A 267 7.03 6.90 -2.99
N ILE A 268 7.18 6.30 -4.17
CA ILE A 268 6.12 5.59 -4.88
C ILE A 268 6.69 4.39 -5.63
N VAL A 269 5.92 3.31 -5.62
CA VAL A 269 6.14 2.13 -6.45
C VAL A 269 4.79 1.78 -7.06
N ASP A 270 4.63 2.08 -8.35
CA ASP A 270 3.42 1.72 -9.08
C ASP A 270 3.73 0.52 -9.98
N ASP A 271 3.01 -0.57 -9.73
CA ASP A 271 3.14 -1.82 -10.46
C ASP A 271 1.84 -2.12 -11.22
N ILE A 272 1.97 -2.57 -12.47
CA ILE A 272 0.90 -3.24 -13.22
C ILE A 272 1.19 -4.73 -13.33
N PHE A 273 0.15 -5.51 -13.59
CA PHE A 273 0.27 -6.93 -13.79
C PHE A 273 -0.27 -7.33 -15.15
N VAL A 274 0.53 -8.10 -15.89
CA VAL A 274 0.13 -8.71 -17.16
C VAL A 274 -0.14 -10.18 -16.91
N THR A 275 -1.37 -10.62 -17.15
CA THR A 275 -1.75 -12.04 -17.08
C THR A 275 -1.85 -12.60 -18.47
N ASN A 276 -1.11 -13.66 -18.76
CA ASN A 276 -1.14 -14.31 -20.08
C ASN A 276 -2.26 -15.36 -20.20
N ALA A 277 -2.37 -15.98 -21.38
CA ALA A 277 -3.41 -16.97 -21.69
C ALA A 277 -3.35 -18.25 -20.82
N LEU A 278 -2.22 -18.52 -20.16
CA LEU A 278 -2.04 -19.64 -19.24
C LEU A 278 -2.41 -19.25 -17.79
N GLY A 279 -2.84 -18.02 -17.55
CA GLY A 279 -3.13 -17.49 -16.21
C GLY A 279 -1.87 -17.09 -15.43
N MET A 280 -0.69 -17.10 -16.04
CA MET A 280 0.54 -16.66 -15.37
C MET A 280 0.57 -15.14 -15.31
N ARG A 281 0.82 -14.60 -14.12
CA ARG A 281 0.76 -13.18 -13.82
C ARG A 281 2.17 -12.63 -13.60
N GLN A 282 2.59 -11.71 -14.44
CA GLN A 282 3.90 -11.06 -14.40
C GLN A 282 3.77 -9.59 -14.01
N LYS A 283 4.73 -9.10 -13.22
CA LYS A 283 4.73 -7.73 -12.68
C LYS A 283 5.59 -6.79 -13.51
N ILE A 284 5.11 -5.58 -13.77
CA ILE A 284 5.86 -4.51 -14.43
C ILE A 284 5.77 -3.26 -13.56
N THR A 285 6.91 -2.75 -13.10
CA THR A 285 6.98 -1.46 -12.41
C THR A 285 6.94 -0.32 -13.43
N ILE A 286 5.92 0.52 -13.35
CA ILE A 286 5.66 1.61 -14.29
C ILE A 286 6.03 2.99 -13.71
N ASN A 287 6.22 3.07 -12.40
CA ASN A 287 6.70 4.25 -11.72
C ASN A 287 7.48 3.84 -10.49
N TYR A 288 8.65 4.41 -10.31
CA TYR A 288 9.48 4.17 -9.14
C TYR A 288 10.18 5.46 -8.72
N ALA A 289 9.90 5.91 -7.51
CA ALA A 289 10.69 6.93 -6.84
C ALA A 289 10.92 6.49 -5.39
N PRO A 290 12.17 6.41 -4.91
CA PRO A 290 12.44 6.09 -3.52
C PRO A 290 12.01 7.23 -2.61
N ALA A 291 11.65 6.91 -1.37
CA ALA A 291 11.50 7.92 -0.33
C ALA A 291 12.88 8.49 0.04
N VAL A 292 13.00 9.82 0.18
CA VAL A 292 14.28 10.49 0.42
C VAL A 292 14.14 11.59 1.46
N THR A 293 14.93 11.54 2.52
CA THR A 293 15.06 12.66 3.46
C THR A 293 15.96 13.74 2.85
N ARG A 294 15.43 14.96 2.72
CA ARG A 294 16.20 16.11 2.24
C ARG A 294 17.09 16.65 3.37
N PRO A 295 18.21 17.30 3.04
CA PRO A 295 18.99 18.04 4.03
C PRO A 295 18.12 19.07 4.77
N LYS A 296 18.35 19.24 6.08
CA LYS A 296 17.58 20.19 6.93
C LYS A 296 17.60 21.63 6.39
N ASN A 297 18.72 22.08 5.83
CA ASN A 297 18.83 23.42 5.22
C ASN A 297 17.95 23.61 3.97
N ALA A 298 17.38 22.53 3.42
CA ALA A 298 16.46 22.56 2.29
C ALA A 298 14.98 22.39 2.71
N TRP A 299 14.71 22.22 4.01
CA TRP A 299 13.37 22.05 4.58
C TRP A 299 12.67 23.40 4.72
N SER A 300 11.97 23.82 3.66
CA SER A 300 11.24 25.09 3.67
C SER A 300 9.85 24.99 4.28
N SER A 301 9.27 23.79 4.38
CA SER A 301 7.93 23.60 4.98
C SER A 301 7.93 23.61 6.50
N GLN A 302 9.10 23.71 7.17
CA GLN A 302 9.20 23.75 8.63
C GLN A 302 8.38 24.90 9.23
N TYR A 303 8.28 26.03 8.53
CA TYR A 303 7.52 27.20 8.94
C TYR A 303 5.99 27.01 8.90
N ILE A 304 5.52 25.88 8.35
CA ILE A 304 4.11 25.48 8.34
C ILE A 304 3.85 24.45 9.46
N THR A 305 4.79 23.52 9.65
CA THR A 305 4.81 22.56 10.75
C THR A 305 6.19 21.92 10.86
N CYS A 306 6.66 21.72 12.09
CA CYS A 306 7.86 20.96 12.40
C CYS A 306 7.61 19.43 12.47
N GLY A 307 6.34 19.00 12.42
CA GLY A 307 5.94 17.59 12.45
C GLY A 307 5.93 16.98 13.85
N LEU A 308 5.04 16.00 14.05
CA LEU A 308 4.78 15.38 15.35
C LEU A 308 6.04 14.79 16.01
N TRP A 309 6.97 14.26 15.22
CA TRP A 309 8.22 13.71 15.74
C TRP A 309 9.11 14.76 16.41
N ASN A 310 9.06 16.03 16.00
CA ASN A 310 9.70 17.13 16.73
C ASN A 310 8.85 17.58 17.91
N ASP A 311 7.53 17.58 17.75
CA ASP A 311 6.59 17.96 18.81
C ASP A 311 6.63 16.98 20.00
N LEU A 312 7.17 15.77 19.84
CA LEU A 312 7.41 14.85 20.96
C LEU A 312 8.66 15.21 21.79
N ALA A 313 9.60 15.98 21.24
CA ALA A 313 10.83 16.37 21.93
C ALA A 313 10.65 17.67 22.73
N THR A 314 9.77 17.64 23.74
CA THR A 314 9.28 18.83 24.47
C THR A 314 9.80 18.95 25.90
N ASP A 315 10.89 18.24 26.23
CA ASP A 315 11.45 18.18 27.60
C ASP A 315 10.40 17.80 28.66
N GLY A 316 9.47 16.91 28.28
CA GLY A 316 8.42 16.37 29.16
C GLY A 316 7.14 17.21 29.24
N ALA A 317 6.98 18.25 28.41
CA ALA A 317 5.72 18.99 28.34
C ALA A 317 4.63 18.23 27.56
N GLY A 318 3.39 18.37 28.02
CA GLY A 318 2.21 17.72 27.46
C GLY A 318 1.78 18.29 26.10
N LEU A 319 1.22 17.42 25.25
CA LEU A 319 0.69 17.77 23.92
C LEU A 319 -0.83 17.89 23.87
N ILE A 320 -1.52 17.55 24.96
CA ILE A 320 -2.96 17.75 25.07
C ILE A 320 -3.22 19.15 25.63
N ARG A 321 -4.03 19.96 24.95
CA ARG A 321 -4.28 21.36 25.35
C ARG A 321 -4.90 21.52 26.74
N ALA A 322 -5.65 20.50 27.19
CA ALA A 322 -6.27 20.47 28.52
C ALA A 322 -5.31 19.99 29.63
N ASP A 323 -4.11 19.53 29.27
CA ASP A 323 -3.09 19.13 30.24
C ASP A 323 -2.59 20.36 31.02
N PRO A 324 -2.59 20.36 32.36
CA PRO A 324 -1.95 21.41 33.14
C PRO A 324 -0.46 21.62 32.80
N ASN A 325 0.20 20.58 32.28
CA ASN A 325 1.58 20.61 31.80
C ASN A 325 1.67 20.85 30.28
N PHE A 326 0.62 21.37 29.63
CA PHE A 326 0.59 21.62 28.20
C PHE A 326 1.74 22.54 27.75
N PHE A 327 2.36 22.22 26.61
CA PHE A 327 3.54 22.88 26.08
C PHE A 327 3.50 24.42 26.13
N GLU A 328 2.43 25.06 25.63
CA GLU A 328 2.37 26.54 25.59
C GLU A 328 2.38 27.17 26.99
N VAL A 329 1.97 26.42 28.02
CA VAL A 329 1.94 26.89 29.41
C VAL A 329 3.34 26.85 30.03
N VAL A 330 4.09 25.77 29.77
CA VAL A 330 5.38 25.52 30.44
C VAL A 330 6.59 26.02 29.65
N ASN A 331 6.55 25.92 28.33
CA ASN A 331 7.67 26.26 27.44
C ASN A 331 7.40 27.52 26.59
N GLY A 332 6.20 28.07 26.64
CA GLY A 332 5.79 29.23 25.85
C GLY A 332 5.42 28.87 24.41
N PRO A 333 5.32 29.88 23.51
CA PRO A 333 4.78 29.67 22.17
C PRO A 333 5.63 28.72 21.32
N TRP A 334 4.98 27.78 20.63
CA TRP A 334 5.62 26.85 19.67
C TRP A 334 6.49 27.56 18.63
N ASP A 335 6.06 28.71 18.14
CA ASP A 335 6.82 29.54 17.20
C ASP A 335 8.18 29.97 17.76
N TYR A 336 8.22 30.41 19.02
CA TYR A 336 9.46 30.86 19.63
C TYR A 336 10.38 29.71 19.99
N TRP A 337 9.81 28.56 20.34
CA TRP A 337 10.58 27.33 20.55
C TRP A 337 11.34 26.91 19.29
N TYR A 338 10.68 26.90 18.13
CA TYR A 338 11.32 26.45 16.89
C TYR A 338 12.15 27.52 16.19
N PHE A 339 11.73 28.79 16.25
CA PHE A 339 12.29 29.85 15.41
C PHE A 339 12.93 31.00 16.18
N ASN A 340 12.94 30.94 17.51
CA ASN A 340 13.32 32.03 18.40
C ASN A 340 12.41 33.27 18.23
N PRO A 341 12.33 34.14 19.25
CA PRO A 341 11.61 35.41 19.13
C PRO A 341 12.28 36.38 18.15
N GLY A 342 13.57 36.19 17.89
CA GLY A 342 14.32 36.95 16.88
C GLY A 342 13.79 36.74 15.46
N GLY A 343 14.18 37.62 14.53
CA GLY A 343 13.77 37.51 13.14
C GLY A 343 14.11 38.75 12.32
N THR A 344 13.67 38.75 11.07
CA THR A 344 13.74 39.91 10.18
C THR A 344 12.45 40.73 10.27
N PRO A 345 12.41 41.97 9.72
CA PRO A 345 11.15 42.70 9.57
C PRO A 345 10.06 41.89 8.84
N ALA A 346 10.44 41.03 7.90
CA ALA A 346 9.51 40.13 7.20
C ALA A 346 8.90 39.08 8.15
N THR A 347 9.71 38.47 9.02
CA THR A 347 9.22 37.56 10.07
C THR A 347 8.24 38.26 11.01
N GLY A 348 8.57 39.49 11.42
CA GLY A 348 7.67 40.31 12.25
C GLY A 348 6.33 40.60 11.57
N LEU A 349 6.34 40.94 10.28
CA LEU A 349 5.13 41.15 9.49
C LEU A 349 4.29 39.86 9.36
N ILE A 350 4.91 38.71 9.13
CA ILE A 350 4.20 37.42 9.06
C ILE A 350 3.52 37.12 10.40
N ARG A 351 4.25 37.22 11.51
CA ARG A 351 3.70 37.02 12.86
C ARG A 351 2.51 37.94 13.16
N ALA A 352 2.64 39.21 12.78
CA ALA A 352 1.60 40.22 13.01
C ALA A 352 0.36 40.08 12.12
N GLN A 353 0.52 39.64 10.87
CA GLN A 353 -0.57 39.65 9.87
C GLN A 353 -1.16 38.27 9.55
N LEU A 354 -0.35 37.22 9.63
CA LEU A 354 -0.73 35.85 9.23
C LEU A 354 -0.80 34.88 10.43
N GLY A 355 0.00 35.13 11.47
CA GLY A 355 0.08 34.33 12.68
C GLY A 355 1.48 33.71 12.92
N PRO A 356 1.63 32.90 13.98
CA PRO A 356 2.90 32.27 14.35
C PRO A 356 3.48 31.41 13.23
N LEU A 357 4.81 31.30 13.19
CA LEU A 357 5.49 30.31 12.35
C LEU A 357 5.46 28.94 13.05
N ALA A 358 4.96 27.92 12.34
CA ALA A 358 4.57 26.58 12.84
C ALA A 358 3.47 26.57 13.94
#